data_AF-A0A399SZB7-F1
#
_entry.id   AF-A0A399SZB7-F1
#
_cell.length_a   1.000
_cell.length_b   1.000
_cell.length_c   1.000
_cell.angle_alpha   90.00
_cell.angle_beta   90.00
_cell.angle_gamma   90.00
#
_symmetry.space_group_name_H-M   'P 1'
#
loop_
_entity.id
_entity.type
_entity.pdbx_description
1 polymer ?
#
loop_
_entity_poly.entity_id
_entity_poly.type
_entity_poly.pdbx_seq_one_letter_code
_entity_poly.pdbx_strand_id
1 'polypeptide(L)'
;MEFKKLEIKEEGNWIQRKLRNPHFRKTLIYMAIGAVGGFVFYYVSEGISRDVMPTGDIIQSVGVGAFLGFFITNSPCARGRC
;
A
#
# COMPACT_ATOMS: atom_id res chain seq x y z
N MET A 1 13.84 39.66 4.82
CA MET A 1 13.06 38.41 4.68
C MET A 1 12.61 38.00 6.06
N GLU A 2 11.34 38.21 6.38
CA GLU A 2 10.78 37.74 7.65
C GLU A 2 10.40 36.27 7.50
N PHE A 3 11.15 35.40 8.16
CA PHE A 3 10.81 33.99 8.23
C PHE A 3 9.51 33.84 9.01
N LYS A 4 8.43 33.43 8.32
CA LYS A 4 7.24 32.92 8.99
C LYS A 4 7.69 31.76 9.88
N LYS A 5 7.70 31.98 11.19
CA LYS A 5 7.89 30.91 12.17
C LYS A 5 6.75 29.93 11.93
N LEU A 6 7.05 28.77 11.36
CA LEU A 6 6.12 27.65 11.31
C LEU A 6 5.80 27.35 12.76
N GLU A 7 4.57 27.67 13.19
CA GLU A 7 4.05 27.25 14.48
C GLU A 7 4.15 25.72 14.50
N ILE A 8 5.16 25.21 15.20
CA ILE A 8 5.28 23.79 15.48
C ILE A 8 4.14 23.52 16.46
N LYS A 9 2.94 23.26 15.92
CA LYS A 9 1.84 22.68 16.69
C LYS A 9 2.43 21.46 17.39
N GLU A 10 2.10 21.25 18.66
CA GLU A 10 2.38 19.99 19.33
C GLU A 10 1.59 18.91 18.61
N GLU A 11 2.22 18.40 17.56
CA GLU A 11 1.62 17.46 16.68
C GLU A 11 1.78 16.12 17.39
N GLY A 12 0.68 15.47 17.76
CA GLY A 12 0.68 14.20 18.48
C GLY A 12 1.43 13.06 17.77
N ASN A 13 1.22 11.85 18.29
CA ASN A 13 1.97 10.64 17.94
C ASN A 13 2.28 10.52 16.42
N TRP A 14 3.55 10.29 16.05
CA TRP A 14 4.05 10.33 14.65
C TRP A 14 3.25 9.41 13.70
N ILE A 15 2.75 8.29 14.22
CA ILE A 15 1.90 7.33 13.52
C ILE A 15 0.55 7.95 13.11
N GLN A 16 -0.11 8.66 14.03
CA GLN A 16 -1.38 9.35 13.75
C GLN A 16 -1.19 10.42 12.67
N ARG A 17 -0.05 11.13 12.70
CA ARG A 17 0.28 12.15 11.71
C ARG A 17 0.45 11.55 10.31
N LYS A 18 1.10 10.40 10.20
CA LYS A 18 1.32 9.67 8.94
C LYS A 18 0.01 9.07 8.40
N LEU A 19 -0.84 8.51 9.27
CA LEU A 19 -2.18 7.99 8.91
C LEU A 19 -3.18 9.08 8.51
N ARG A 20 -3.04 10.29 9.06
CA ARG A 20 -3.89 11.44 8.71
C ARG A 20 -3.60 11.99 7.31
N ASN A 21 -2.45 11.68 6.72
CA ASN A 21 -2.12 12.13 5.37
C ASN A 21 -3.03 11.43 4.33
N PRO A 22 -3.83 12.17 3.54
CA PRO A 22 -4.74 11.59 2.55
C PRO A 22 -4.01 10.73 1.51
N HIS A 23 -2.76 11.06 1.17
CA HIS A 23 -1.96 10.26 0.24
C HIS A 23 -1.55 8.90 0.85
N PHE A 24 -1.19 8.90 2.13
CA PHE A 24 -0.83 7.67 2.83
C PHE A 24 -2.06 6.76 2.98
N ARG A 25 -3.23 7.32 3.28
CA ARG A 25 -4.49 6.57 3.33
C ARG A 25 -4.84 5.97 1.97
N LYS A 26 -4.72 6.72 0.88
CA LYS A 26 -4.91 6.17 -0.48
C LYS A 26 -3.94 5.04 -0.76
N THR A 27 -2.66 5.22 -0.44
CA THR A 27 -1.64 4.18 -0.63
C THR A 27 -2.00 2.89 0.11
N LEU A 28 -2.41 2.98 1.39
CA LEU A 28 -2.83 1.82 2.17
C LEU A 28 -4.04 1.10 1.55
N ILE A 29 -5.03 1.85 1.04
CA ILE A 29 -6.19 1.26 0.39
C ILE A 29 -5.78 0.50 -0.88
N TYR A 30 -4.93 1.07 -1.72
CA TYR A 30 -4.49 0.41 -2.95
C TYR A 30 -3.57 -0.78 -2.67
N MET A 31 -2.73 -0.70 -1.64
CA MET A 31 -1.97 -1.85 -1.15
C MET A 31 -2.90 -2.98 -0.69
N ALA A 32 -3.96 -2.67 0.06
CA ALA A 32 -4.94 -3.66 0.49
C ALA A 32 -5.70 -4.28 -0.69
N ILE A 33 -6.12 -3.47 -1.67
CA ILE A 33 -6.77 -3.96 -2.89
C ILE A 33 -5.82 -4.86 -3.69
N GLY A 34 -4.56 -4.44 -3.85
CA GLY A 34 -3.54 -5.23 -4.53
C GLY A 34 -3.24 -6.54 -3.82
N ALA A 35 -3.14 -6.52 -2.48
CA ALA A 35 -2.95 -7.71 -1.65
C ALA A 35 -4.09 -8.72 -1.82
N VAL A 36 -5.34 -8.25 -1.76
CA VAL A 36 -6.54 -9.08 -2.00
C VAL A 36 -6.54 -9.62 -3.42
N GLY A 37 -6.21 -8.79 -4.42
CA GLY A 37 -6.09 -9.21 -5.81
C GLY A 37 -5.03 -10.29 -6.02
N GLY A 38 -3.86 -10.14 -5.43
CA GLY A 38 -2.77 -11.13 -5.48
C GLY A 38 -3.16 -12.45 -4.81
N PHE A 39 -3.86 -12.39 -3.67
CA PHE A 39 -4.39 -13.58 -3.01
C PHE A 39 -5.42 -14.31 -3.88
N VAL A 40 -6.41 -13.59 -4.42
CA VAL A 40 -7.45 -14.16 -5.29
C VAL A 40 -6.82 -14.77 -6.54
N PHE A 41 -5.85 -14.07 -7.15
CA PHE A 41 -5.12 -14.59 -8.30
C PHE A 41 -4.40 -15.89 -7.98
N TYR A 42 -3.65 -15.94 -6.88
CA TYR A 42 -2.95 -17.16 -6.43
C TYR A 42 -3.93 -18.30 -6.12
N TYR A 43 -5.03 -17.99 -5.43
CA TYR A 43 -6.05 -18.98 -5.08
C TYR A 43 -6.67 -19.64 -6.33
N VAL A 44 -7.01 -18.85 -7.35
CA VAL A 44 -7.63 -19.37 -8.58
C VAL A 44 -6.61 -20.08 -9.48
N SER A 45 -5.39 -19.58 -9.59
CA SER A 45 -4.37 -20.15 -10.50
C SER A 45 -3.71 -21.41 -9.94
N GLU A 46 -3.24 -21.34 -8.69
CA GLU A 46 -2.41 -22.39 -8.08
C GLU A 46 -3.16 -23.14 -6.97
N GLY A 47 -4.04 -22.44 -6.24
CA GLY A 47 -4.79 -23.01 -5.12
C GLY A 47 -5.81 -24.08 -5.49
N ILE A 48 -6.46 -23.97 -6.64
CA ILE A 48 -7.40 -25.00 -7.13
C ILE A 48 -6.65 -26.25 -7.62
N SER A 49 -5.39 -26.11 -8.01
CA SER A 49 -4.60 -27.16 -8.66
C SER A 49 -3.75 -27.99 -7.69
N ARG A 50 -3.69 -27.64 -6.40
CA ARG A 50 -2.85 -28.32 -5.41
C ARG A 50 -3.60 -28.68 -4.14
N ASP A 51 -3.38 -29.89 -3.63
CA ASP A 51 -3.97 -30.41 -2.39
C ASP A 51 -3.43 -29.74 -1.12
N VAL A 52 -2.28 -29.06 -1.22
CA VAL A 52 -1.64 -28.35 -0.10
C VAL A 52 -1.23 -26.96 -0.58
N MET A 53 -1.73 -25.93 0.10
CA MET A 53 -1.34 -24.54 -0.15
C MET A 53 -0.16 -24.16 0.74
N PRO A 54 1.08 -24.09 0.22
CA PRO A 54 2.22 -23.64 1.02
C PRO A 54 2.06 -22.17 1.41
N THR A 55 2.20 -21.90 2.72
CA THR A 55 2.04 -20.54 3.28
C THR A 55 3.02 -19.52 2.70
N GLY A 56 4.20 -19.96 2.26
CA GLY A 56 5.21 -19.09 1.63
C GLY A 56 4.71 -18.45 0.34
N ASP A 57 4.10 -19.24 -0.54
CA ASP A 57 3.65 -18.79 -1.86
C ASP A 57 2.43 -17.86 -1.76
N ILE A 58 1.58 -18.08 -0.74
CA ILE A 58 0.50 -17.17 -0.37
C ILE A 58 1.06 -15.81 0.05
N ILE A 59 2.02 -15.79 0.98
CA ILE A 59 2.63 -14.55 1.48
C ILE A 59 3.32 -13.80 0.34
N GLN A 60 4.02 -14.52 -0.54
CA GLN A 60 4.68 -13.93 -1.69
C GLN A 60 3.67 -13.28 -2.64
N SER A 61 2.59 -13.97 -2.98
CA SER A 61 1.55 -13.46 -3.89
C SER A 61 0.82 -12.25 -3.32
N VAL A 62 0.48 -12.29 -2.03
CA VAL A 62 -0.08 -11.15 -1.29
C VAL A 62 0.91 -9.98 -1.27
N GLY A 63 2.18 -10.25 -1.02
CA GLY A 63 3.25 -9.24 -0.96
C GLY A 63 3.46 -8.56 -2.31
N VAL A 64 3.50 -9.33 -3.41
CA VAL A 64 3.60 -8.79 -4.77
C VAL A 64 2.36 -7.95 -5.11
N GLY A 65 1.17 -8.44 -4.79
CA GLY A 65 -0.06 -7.69 -4.96
C GLY A 65 -0.05 -6.35 -4.19
N ALA A 66 0.35 -6.38 -2.93
CA ALA A 66 0.50 -5.17 -2.10
C ALA A 66 1.52 -4.20 -2.69
N PHE A 67 2.66 -4.70 -3.17
CA PHE A 67 3.70 -3.90 -3.81
C PHE A 67 3.20 -3.20 -5.07
N LEU A 68 2.46 -3.90 -5.93
CA LEU A 68 1.85 -3.31 -7.12
C LEU A 68 0.84 -2.22 -6.75
N GLY A 69 0.00 -2.47 -5.73
CA GLY A 69 -0.91 -1.47 -5.19
C GLY A 69 -0.18 -0.21 -4.68
N PHE A 70 0.93 -0.38 -3.98
CA PHE A 70 1.80 0.72 -3.54
C PHE A 70 2.41 1.48 -4.72
N PHE A 71 2.89 0.77 -5.73
CA PHE A 71 3.56 1.33 -6.90
C PHE A 71 2.60 2.20 -7.71
N ILE A 72 1.36 1.75 -7.91
CA ILE A 72 0.33 2.51 -8.61
C ILE A 72 0.15 3.89 -7.95
N THR A 73 0.00 3.97 -6.63
CA THR A 73 -0.25 5.24 -5.94
C THR A 73 0.99 6.12 -5.73
N ASN A 74 2.20 5.55 -5.79
CA ASN A 74 3.46 6.28 -5.58
C ASN A 74 4.25 6.56 -6.85
N SER A 75 3.79 6.04 -8.00
CA SER A 75 4.36 6.34 -9.31
C SER A 75 4.30 7.85 -9.63
N PRO A 76 5.25 8.38 -10.42
CA PRO A 76 5.19 9.75 -10.91
C PRO A 76 3.92 10.03 -11.73
N CYS A 77 3.39 9.01 -12.42
CA CYS A 77 2.16 9.12 -13.19
C CYS A 77 0.90 9.33 -12.35
N ALA A 78 0.79 8.69 -11.19
CA ALA A 78 -0.34 8.92 -10.28
C ALA A 78 -0.39 10.34 -9.67
N ARG A 79 0.66 11.14 -9.89
CA ARG A 79 0.76 12.55 -9.48
C ARG A 79 0.60 13.53 -10.65
N GLY A 80 0.18 13.07 -11.83
CA GLY A 80 0.05 13.91 -13.03
C GLY A 80 1.39 14.50 -13.50
N ARG A 81 2.48 13.76 -13.27
CA ARG A 81 3.85 14.13 -13.69
C ARG A 81 4.40 13.20 -14.77
N CYS A 82 3.52 12.44 -15.40
CA CYS A 82 3.65 12.12 -16.81
C CYS A 82 2.73 13.09 -17.57
#